data_AF-A0A1F9Y4P4-F1
#
_entry.id   AF-A0A1F9Y4P4-F1
#
_cell.length_a   1.000
_cell.length_b   1.000
_cell.length_c   1.000
_cell.angle_alpha   90.00
_cell.angle_beta   90.00
_cell.angle_gamma   90.00
#
_symmetry.space_group_name_H-M   'P 1'
#
loop_
_entity.id
_entity.type
_entity.pdbx_description
1 polymer ?
#
loop_
_entity_poly.entity_id
_entity_poly.type
_entity_poly.pdbx_seq_one_letter_code
_entity_poly.pdbx_strand_id
1 'polypeptide(L)'
;MKIDLSKIKHIVLSHNHWDHVDGLWGLLKHHYGIRVYLCPKFGKPLSDRIRRAGAIPVTVQGWKAMEHGIYLTAQMIGRYKDKPIAERSLVISSGETLVIITGCAHAGAEAIIKQIKAKFPGKRIAALMGGLHLKDMSQIQIRRTVTSLQASGIQKLMACHCTGAMGLKAVQKSYGRNSQMIKAGSKIALNLI
;
A
#
# COMPACT_ATOMS: atom_id res chain seq x y z
N MET A 1 18.27 -10.42 7.53
CA MET A 1 18.45 -9.00 7.14
C MET A 1 18.70 -8.21 8.41
N LYS A 2 19.79 -7.45 8.53
CA LYS A 2 20.07 -6.63 9.73
C LYS A 2 19.44 -5.25 9.56
N ILE A 3 18.13 -5.14 9.81
CA ILE A 3 17.44 -3.84 9.94
C ILE A 3 17.28 -3.55 11.42
N ASP A 4 17.80 -2.40 11.84
CA ASP A 4 17.59 -1.87 13.17
C ASP A 4 16.18 -1.26 13.26
N LEU A 5 15.28 -1.97 13.93
CA LEU A 5 13.89 -1.54 14.07
C LEU A 5 13.78 -0.28 14.94
N SER A 6 14.73 -0.01 15.84
CA SER A 6 14.74 1.18 16.73
C SER A 6 14.65 2.50 15.93
N LYS A 7 15.10 2.49 14.67
CA LYS A 7 15.14 3.66 13.78
C LYS A 7 13.81 3.95 13.08
N ILE A 8 12.77 3.13 13.26
CA ILE A 8 11.45 3.38 12.67
C ILE A 8 10.85 4.64 13.33
N LYS A 9 10.54 5.64 12.50
CA LYS A 9 9.92 6.90 12.95
C LYS A 9 8.40 6.88 12.85
N HIS A 10 7.87 6.17 11.87
CA HIS A 10 6.45 6.16 11.53
C HIS A 10 5.98 4.76 11.18
N ILE A 11 4.77 4.40 11.61
CA ILE A 11 4.09 3.16 11.22
C ILE A 11 2.80 3.53 10.52
N VAL A 12 2.56 2.98 9.34
CA VAL A 12 1.35 3.24 8.56
C VAL A 12 0.58 1.93 8.40
N LEU A 13 -0.67 1.91 8.85
CA LEU A 13 -1.56 0.78 8.61
C LEU A 13 -2.39 1.04 7.35
N SER A 14 -2.20 0.21 6.32
CA SER A 14 -2.92 0.34 5.06
C SER A 14 -4.42 0.06 5.19
N HIS A 15 -4.80 -0.97 5.94
CA HIS A 15 -6.17 -1.40 6.22
C HIS A 15 -6.19 -2.25 7.49
N ASN A 16 -7.38 -2.54 8.03
CA ASN A 16 -7.56 -3.27 9.28
C ASN A 16 -7.91 -4.75 9.05
N HIS A 17 -6.98 -5.52 8.50
CA HIS A 17 -7.02 -6.98 8.53
C HIS A 17 -5.89 -7.54 9.38
N TRP A 18 -6.12 -8.72 9.98
CA TRP A 18 -5.17 -9.35 10.91
C TRP A 18 -3.76 -9.48 10.32
N ASP A 19 -3.65 -9.90 9.06
CA ASP A 19 -2.39 -10.09 8.32
C ASP A 19 -1.64 -8.78 8.01
N HIS A 20 -2.26 -7.62 8.27
CA HIS A 20 -1.66 -6.30 8.13
C HIS A 20 -1.43 -5.56 9.46
N VAL A 21 -2.02 -6.05 10.57
CA VAL A 21 -1.94 -5.37 11.87
C VAL A 21 -1.25 -6.20 12.95
N ASP A 22 -1.23 -7.53 12.84
CA ASP A 22 -0.89 -8.37 13.99
C ASP A 22 0.60 -8.33 14.37
N GLY A 23 1.48 -8.10 13.38
CA GLY A 23 2.91 -7.86 13.62
C GLY A 23 3.20 -6.58 14.43
N LEU A 24 2.23 -5.65 14.52
CA LEU A 24 2.38 -4.39 15.25
C LEU A 24 2.66 -4.62 16.73
N TRP A 25 2.02 -5.62 17.35
CA TRP A 25 2.10 -5.81 18.80
C TRP A 25 3.49 -6.27 19.24
N GLY A 26 4.17 -7.06 18.40
CA GLY A 26 5.57 -7.42 18.63
C GLY A 26 6.49 -6.20 18.52
N LEU A 27 6.26 -5.34 17.54
CA LEU A 27 7.05 -4.11 17.34
C LEU A 27 6.87 -3.12 18.50
N LEU A 28 5.63 -2.90 18.96
CA LEU A 28 5.35 -1.90 20.00
C LEU A 28 5.89 -2.26 21.39
N LYS A 29 6.24 -3.54 21.66
CA LYS A 29 6.90 -3.95 22.92
C LYS A 29 8.19 -3.18 23.22
N HIS A 30 8.86 -2.66 22.19
CA HIS A 30 10.14 -1.97 22.32
C HIS A 30 10.10 -0.54 21.74
N HIS A 31 8.91 -0.02 21.43
CA HIS A 31 8.74 1.22 20.67
C HIS A 31 7.63 2.10 21.25
N TYR A 32 7.93 2.75 22.37
CA TYR A 32 7.02 3.69 23.03
C TYR A 32 6.95 5.03 22.31
N GLY A 33 5.78 5.67 22.34
CA GLY A 33 5.56 7.01 21.77
C GLY A 33 5.55 7.08 20.24
N ILE A 34 5.79 5.97 19.53
CA ILE A 34 5.80 5.96 18.07
C ILE A 34 4.39 6.25 17.49
N ARG A 35 4.34 7.00 16.39
CA ARG A 35 3.08 7.33 15.71
C ARG A 35 2.64 6.19 14.80
N VAL A 36 1.40 5.75 14.98
CA VAL A 36 0.73 4.75 14.12
C VAL A 36 -0.42 5.41 13.38
N TYR A 37 -0.30 5.53 12.06
CA TYR A 37 -1.25 6.25 11.20
C TYR A 37 -2.38 5.34 10.72
N LEU A 38 -3.62 5.77 10.95
CA LEU A 38 -4.84 4.97 10.77
C LEU A 38 -5.85 5.64 9.84
N CYS A 39 -6.64 4.82 9.13
CA CYS A 39 -7.87 5.32 8.51
C CYS A 39 -8.92 5.69 9.56
N PRO A 40 -9.69 6.77 9.34
CA PRO A 40 -10.78 7.17 10.23
C PRO A 40 -11.79 6.05 10.50
N LYS A 41 -12.04 5.21 9.50
CA LYS A 41 -13.01 4.10 9.59
C LYS A 41 -12.44 2.79 10.15
N PHE A 42 -11.24 2.76 10.74
CA PHE A 42 -10.75 1.55 11.43
C PHE A 42 -11.44 1.27 12.77
N GLY A 43 -12.12 2.27 13.33
CA GLY A 43 -12.85 2.13 14.59
C GLY A 43 -11.99 2.29 15.84
N LYS A 44 -12.66 2.55 16.96
CA LYS A 44 -12.06 2.78 18.28
C LYS A 44 -11.30 1.58 18.87
N PRO A 45 -11.71 0.31 18.68
CA PRO A 45 -11.01 -0.82 19.29
C PRO A 45 -9.53 -0.91 18.90
N LEU A 46 -9.20 -0.66 17.63
CA LEU A 46 -7.81 -0.70 17.15
C LEU A 46 -7.00 0.47 17.72
N SER A 47 -7.54 1.69 17.69
CA SER A 47 -6.82 2.87 18.21
C SER A 47 -6.59 2.78 19.72
N ASP A 48 -7.57 2.27 20.48
CA ASP A 48 -7.40 2.02 21.91
C ASP A 48 -6.34 0.96 22.20
N ARG A 49 -6.30 -0.11 21.40
CA ARG A 49 -5.27 -1.16 21.55
C ARG A 49 -3.87 -0.62 21.27
N ILE A 50 -3.72 0.23 20.25
CA ILE A 50 -2.46 0.93 19.95
C ILE A 50 -2.03 1.82 21.12
N ARG A 51 -2.98 2.57 21.71
CA ARG A 51 -2.71 3.43 22.87
C ARG A 51 -2.27 2.63 24.09
N ARG A 52 -2.95 1.52 24.40
CA ARG A 52 -2.56 0.61 25.49
C ARG A 52 -1.19 -0.03 25.28
N ALA A 53 -0.78 -0.23 24.03
CA ALA A 53 0.55 -0.71 23.68
C ALA A 53 1.64 0.39 23.75
N GLY A 54 1.33 1.59 24.25
CA GLY A 54 2.30 2.68 24.46
C GLY A 54 2.59 3.51 23.22
N ALA A 55 1.85 3.35 22.12
CA ALA A 55 2.01 4.12 20.89
C ALA A 55 0.94 5.21 20.74
N ILE A 56 1.16 6.14 19.80
CA ILE A 56 0.26 7.26 19.53
C ILE A 56 -0.56 6.95 18.26
N PRO A 57 -1.85 6.58 18.39
CA PRO A 57 -2.71 6.41 17.21
C PRO A 57 -3.00 7.78 16.58
N VAL A 58 -2.73 7.92 15.28
CA VAL A 58 -2.94 9.14 14.51
C VAL A 58 -3.96 8.87 13.40
N THR A 59 -5.19 9.31 13.62
CA THR A 59 -6.24 9.25 12.60
C THR A 59 -6.06 10.37 11.59
N VAL A 60 -5.96 10.02 10.30
CA VAL A 60 -5.77 11.00 9.22
C VAL A 60 -7.00 11.01 8.32
N GLN A 61 -7.70 12.14 8.23
CA GLN A 61 -8.97 12.24 7.49
C GLN A 61 -8.78 12.24 5.96
N GLY A 62 -7.78 12.96 5.46
CA GLY A 62 -7.50 13.12 4.03
C GLY A 62 -6.05 12.80 3.68
N TRP A 63 -5.52 13.52 2.71
CA TRP A 63 -4.11 13.45 2.36
C TRP A 63 -3.24 14.00 3.50
N LYS A 64 -2.07 13.39 3.70
CA LYS A 64 -1.09 13.88 4.67
C LYS A 64 0.33 13.73 4.14
N ALA A 65 1.05 14.85 4.04
CA ALA A 65 2.51 14.81 3.97
C ALA A 65 3.08 14.34 5.32
N MET A 66 3.94 13.32 5.27
CA MET A 66 4.59 12.74 6.44
C MET A 66 5.99 13.27 6.62
N GLU A 67 6.78 13.23 5.55
CA GLU A 67 8.17 13.65 5.43
C GLU A 67 8.38 14.19 4.02
N HIS A 68 9.57 14.73 3.73
CA HIS A 68 9.91 15.18 2.38
C HIS A 68 9.69 14.05 1.35
N GLY A 69 8.84 14.31 0.37
CA GLY A 69 8.50 13.34 -0.68
C GLY A 69 7.60 12.17 -0.24
N ILE A 70 7.16 12.05 1.02
CA ILE A 70 6.34 10.92 1.49
C ILE A 70 4.93 11.38 1.87
N TYR A 71 3.93 10.76 1.25
CA TYR A 71 2.52 11.13 1.42
C TYR A 71 1.65 9.91 1.75
N LEU A 72 0.72 10.09 2.68
CA LEU A 72 -0.44 9.22 2.86
C LEU A 72 -1.57 9.70 1.96
N THR A 73 -2.19 8.78 1.21
CA THR A 73 -3.42 9.07 0.46
C THR A 73 -4.58 9.34 1.41
N ALA A 74 -5.62 10.02 0.91
CA ALA A 74 -6.90 9.97 1.60
C ALA A 74 -7.41 8.53 1.66
N GLN A 75 -8.28 8.25 2.64
CA GLN A 75 -8.90 6.93 2.75
C GLN A 75 -9.79 6.65 1.53
N MET A 76 -9.83 5.40 1.11
CA MET A 76 -10.81 4.88 0.15
C MET A 76 -11.61 3.76 0.80
N ILE A 77 -12.83 3.54 0.32
CA ILE A 77 -13.68 2.43 0.73
C ILE A 77 -13.67 1.38 -0.38
N GLY A 78 -12.96 0.29 -0.12
CA GLY A 78 -13.00 -0.92 -0.94
C GLY A 78 -14.03 -1.92 -0.45
N ARG A 79 -13.99 -3.13 -1.00
CA ARG A 79 -14.84 -4.25 -0.59
C ARG A 79 -14.02 -5.51 -0.33
N TYR A 80 -14.37 -6.23 0.74
CA TYR A 80 -13.84 -7.56 1.04
C TYR A 80 -14.99 -8.46 1.51
N LYS A 81 -15.26 -9.56 0.80
CA LYS A 81 -16.41 -10.45 1.07
C LYS A 81 -17.72 -9.68 1.27
N ASP A 82 -18.01 -8.79 0.31
CA ASP A 82 -19.17 -7.88 0.29
C ASP A 82 -19.27 -6.85 1.41
N LYS A 83 -18.31 -6.81 2.34
CA LYS A 83 -18.24 -5.82 3.41
C LYS A 83 -17.36 -4.65 3.01
N PRO A 84 -17.74 -3.40 3.37
CA PRO A 84 -16.90 -2.24 3.12
C PRO A 84 -15.63 -2.34 3.96
N ILE A 85 -14.49 -2.02 3.34
CA ILE A 85 -13.21 -1.93 4.04
C ILE A 85 -12.54 -0.61 3.72
N ALA A 86 -12.17 0.13 4.77
CA ALA A 86 -11.38 1.33 4.59
C ALA A 86 -9.93 0.97 4.36
N GLU A 87 -9.28 1.66 3.42
CA GLU A 87 -7.86 1.52 3.19
C GLU A 87 -7.20 2.82 2.73
N ARG A 88 -5.88 2.82 2.70
CA ARG A 88 -5.04 3.87 2.14
C ARG A 88 -3.75 3.30 1.57
N SER A 89 -3.07 4.13 0.79
CA SER A 89 -1.76 3.83 0.21
C SER A 89 -0.73 4.87 0.68
N LEU A 90 0.54 4.54 0.48
CA LEU A 90 1.65 5.48 0.59
C LEU A 90 2.08 5.90 -0.82
N VAL A 91 2.50 7.16 -0.97
CA VAL A 91 3.09 7.68 -2.20
C VAL A 91 4.44 8.28 -1.86
N ILE A 92 5.48 7.87 -2.58
CA ILE A 92 6.80 8.50 -2.57
C ILE A 92 6.90 9.33 -3.85
N SER A 93 7.12 10.64 -3.72
CA SER A 93 7.34 11.57 -4.82
C SER A 93 8.80 11.99 -4.86
N SER A 94 9.42 11.88 -6.03
CA SER A 94 10.78 12.33 -6.31
C SER A 94 10.80 12.94 -7.71
N GLY A 95 11.14 14.23 -7.82
CA GLY A 95 11.08 14.96 -9.10
C GLY A 95 9.72 14.80 -9.79
N GLU A 96 9.74 14.35 -11.03
CA GLU A 96 8.55 14.12 -11.87
C GLU A 96 7.96 12.71 -11.72
N THR A 97 8.43 11.93 -10.76
CA THR A 97 8.02 10.53 -10.58
C THR A 97 7.34 10.25 -9.24
N LEU A 98 6.48 9.24 -9.27
CA LEU A 98 5.75 8.70 -8.13
C LEU A 98 5.97 7.20 -8.00
N VAL A 99 6.10 6.73 -6.76
CA VAL A 99 6.02 5.32 -6.39
C VAL A 99 4.84 5.15 -5.45
N ILE A 100 3.95 4.21 -5.77
CA ILE A 100 2.76 3.91 -4.99
C ILE A 100 2.99 2.61 -4.23
N ILE A 101 2.76 2.61 -2.92
CA ILE A 101 2.82 1.40 -2.08
C ILE A 101 1.43 1.13 -1.50
N THR A 102 0.86 -0.03 -1.84
CA THR A 102 -0.46 -0.49 -1.39
C THR A 102 -0.34 -1.63 -0.39
N GLY A 103 -1.33 -1.77 0.48
CA GLY A 103 -1.51 -2.99 1.27
C GLY A 103 -2.13 -4.10 0.44
N CYS A 104 -3.45 -4.03 0.25
CA CYS A 104 -4.21 -4.99 -0.55
C CYS A 104 -4.89 -4.38 -1.78
N ALA A 105 -5.19 -3.08 -1.82
CA ALA A 105 -5.94 -2.44 -2.90
C ALA A 105 -7.38 -2.98 -3.07
N HIS A 106 -8.11 -3.11 -1.96
CA HIS A 106 -9.53 -3.53 -1.92
C HIS A 106 -10.50 -2.62 -2.71
N ALA A 107 -10.15 -1.35 -2.90
CA ALA A 107 -10.86 -0.34 -3.68
C ALA A 107 -10.54 -0.45 -5.17
N GLY A 108 -9.62 -1.36 -5.54
CA GLY A 108 -9.07 -1.49 -6.86
C GLY A 108 -7.89 -0.55 -7.08
N ALA A 109 -6.82 -1.09 -7.66
CA ALA A 109 -5.62 -0.32 -7.98
C ALA A 109 -5.92 0.85 -8.93
N GLU A 110 -6.88 0.70 -9.85
CA GLU A 110 -7.33 1.76 -10.76
C GLU A 110 -7.89 2.98 -10.02
N ALA A 111 -8.72 2.77 -9.00
CA ALA A 111 -9.30 3.84 -8.21
C ALA A 111 -8.23 4.56 -7.38
N ILE A 112 -7.26 3.81 -6.84
CA ILE A 112 -6.08 4.35 -6.14
C ILE A 112 -5.27 5.24 -7.09
N ILE A 113 -4.95 4.75 -8.29
CA ILE A 113 -4.21 5.50 -9.31
C ILE A 113 -4.95 6.78 -9.71
N LYS A 114 -6.27 6.70 -9.91
CA LYS A 114 -7.10 7.86 -10.24
C LYS A 114 -6.99 8.94 -9.15
N GLN A 115 -7.08 8.55 -7.88
CA GLN A 115 -6.92 9.47 -6.74
C GLN A 115 -5.53 10.14 -6.75
N ILE A 116 -4.48 9.36 -7.03
CA ILE A 116 -3.10 9.84 -7.00
C ILE A 116 -2.81 10.77 -8.18
N LYS A 117 -3.26 10.44 -9.39
CA LYS A 117 -3.13 11.31 -10.57
C LYS A 117 -3.86 12.64 -10.38
N ALA A 118 -5.02 12.64 -9.72
CA ALA A 118 -5.72 13.88 -9.39
C ALA A 118 -4.94 14.74 -8.39
N LYS A 119 -4.23 14.13 -7.43
CA LYS A 119 -3.42 14.86 -6.44
C LYS A 119 -2.10 15.39 -7.02
N PHE A 120 -1.53 14.69 -7.99
CA PHE A 120 -0.23 14.99 -8.61
C PHE A 120 -0.36 15.03 -10.14
N PRO A 121 -1.04 16.06 -10.68
CA PRO A 121 -1.19 16.19 -12.13
C PRO A 121 0.17 16.30 -12.82
N GLY A 122 0.31 15.67 -13.98
CA GLY A 122 1.55 15.68 -14.78
C GLY A 122 2.64 14.70 -14.33
N LYS A 123 2.67 14.30 -13.05
CA LYS A 123 3.69 13.36 -12.57
C LYS A 123 3.47 11.94 -13.08
N ARG A 124 4.57 11.27 -13.42
CA ARG A 124 4.56 9.88 -13.92
C ARG A 124 4.61 8.88 -12.77
N ILE A 125 3.83 7.81 -12.86
CA ILE A 125 3.91 6.71 -11.89
C ILE A 125 5.00 5.74 -12.35
N ALA A 126 6.18 5.85 -11.76
CA ALA A 126 7.31 4.97 -12.05
C ALA A 126 7.06 3.55 -11.54
N ALA A 127 6.40 3.40 -10.39
CA ALA A 127 6.11 2.09 -9.83
C ALA A 127 4.82 2.01 -9.02
N LEU A 128 4.15 0.86 -9.10
CA LEU A 128 3.14 0.41 -8.15
C LEU A 128 3.65 -0.85 -7.45
N MET A 129 3.65 -0.85 -6.11
CA MET A 129 4.15 -1.94 -5.27
C MET A 129 3.11 -2.37 -4.24
N GLY A 130 3.00 -3.68 -3.98
CA GLY A 130 2.17 -4.21 -2.90
C GLY A 130 1.17 -5.27 -3.36
N GLY A 131 0.13 -5.49 -2.55
CA GLY A 131 -0.98 -6.36 -2.89
C GLY A 131 -1.99 -5.69 -3.84
N LEU A 132 -2.52 -6.47 -4.78
CA LEU A 132 -3.52 -6.05 -5.78
C LEU A 132 -4.90 -6.72 -5.62
N HIS A 133 -5.08 -7.54 -4.60
CA HIS A 133 -6.31 -8.30 -4.29
C HIS A 133 -6.86 -9.17 -5.45
N LEU A 134 -5.96 -9.73 -6.28
CA LEU A 134 -6.34 -10.49 -7.48
C LEU A 134 -6.60 -11.98 -7.23
N LYS A 135 -6.22 -12.53 -6.07
CA LYS A 135 -6.29 -13.98 -5.82
C LYS A 135 -7.71 -14.55 -5.86
N ASP A 136 -8.71 -13.74 -5.51
CA ASP A 136 -10.12 -14.14 -5.40
C ASP A 136 -10.91 -13.76 -6.67
N MET A 137 -10.24 -13.30 -7.73
CA MET A 137 -10.85 -12.87 -8.99
C MET A 137 -10.78 -13.96 -10.07
N SER A 138 -11.75 -13.96 -10.98
CA SER A 138 -11.70 -14.78 -12.19
C SER A 138 -10.53 -14.38 -13.10
N GLN A 139 -10.06 -15.31 -13.95
CA GLN A 139 -8.97 -15.05 -14.88
C GLN A 139 -9.25 -13.86 -15.82
N ILE A 140 -10.51 -13.65 -16.21
CA ILE A 140 -10.94 -12.52 -17.04
C ILE A 140 -10.77 -11.21 -16.26
N GLN A 141 -11.21 -11.15 -15.01
CA GLN A 141 -11.05 -9.97 -14.15
C GLN A 141 -9.58 -9.65 -13.89
N ILE A 142 -8.76 -10.67 -13.63
CA ILE A 142 -7.30 -10.50 -13.46
C ILE A 142 -6.68 -9.87 -14.71
N ARG A 143 -6.95 -10.43 -15.90
CA ARG A 143 -6.40 -9.90 -17.16
C ARG A 143 -6.85 -8.46 -17.39
N ARG A 144 -8.14 -8.17 -17.24
CA ARG A 144 -8.70 -6.81 -17.39
C ARG A 144 -8.00 -5.81 -16.47
N THR A 145 -7.84 -6.16 -15.21
CA THR A 145 -7.17 -5.29 -14.22
C THR A 145 -5.72 -5.03 -14.62
N VAL A 146 -4.95 -6.06 -14.94
CA VAL A 146 -3.53 -5.90 -15.30
C VAL A 146 -3.37 -5.08 -16.58
N THR A 147 -4.20 -5.31 -17.60
CA THR A 147 -4.22 -4.50 -18.84
C THR A 147 -4.55 -3.04 -18.55
N SER A 148 -5.54 -2.77 -17.68
CA SER A 148 -5.91 -1.40 -17.30
C SER A 148 -4.78 -0.68 -16.57
N LEU A 149 -4.06 -1.39 -15.69
CA LEU A 149 -2.86 -0.86 -15.03
C LEU A 149 -1.76 -0.50 -16.03
N GLN A 150 -1.54 -1.34 -17.04
CA GLN A 150 -0.54 -1.08 -18.09
C GLN A 150 -0.95 0.14 -18.93
N ALA A 151 -2.22 0.22 -19.33
CA ALA A 151 -2.78 1.36 -20.06
C ALA A 151 -2.75 2.66 -19.23
N SER A 152 -2.73 2.56 -17.90
CA SER A 152 -2.58 3.71 -17.00
C SER A 152 -1.17 4.31 -16.99
N GLY A 153 -0.22 3.74 -17.73
CA GLY A 153 1.14 4.27 -17.88
C GLY A 153 2.07 3.96 -16.70
N ILE A 154 1.73 2.96 -15.88
CA ILE A 154 2.61 2.50 -14.81
C ILE A 154 3.80 1.80 -15.45
N GLN A 155 5.01 2.25 -15.12
CA GLN A 155 6.20 1.69 -15.75
C GLN A 155 6.59 0.34 -15.16
N LYS A 156 6.59 0.22 -13.82
CA LYS A 156 6.98 -1.00 -13.10
C LYS A 156 5.88 -1.48 -12.15
N LEU A 157 5.55 -2.78 -12.19
CA LEU A 157 4.56 -3.39 -11.30
C LEU A 157 5.19 -4.46 -10.41
N MET A 158 5.19 -4.21 -9.10
CA MET A 158 5.87 -5.06 -8.12
C MET A 158 4.86 -5.64 -7.14
N ALA A 159 4.37 -6.85 -7.43
CA ALA A 159 3.21 -7.40 -6.73
C ALA A 159 3.59 -8.49 -5.71
N CYS A 160 2.78 -8.64 -4.68
CA CYS A 160 2.93 -9.68 -3.65
C CYS A 160 1.60 -10.03 -2.96
N HIS A 161 1.68 -10.83 -1.89
CA HIS A 161 0.60 -11.06 -0.93
C HIS A 161 -0.71 -11.56 -1.58
N CYS A 162 -1.80 -10.81 -1.45
CA CYS A 162 -3.13 -11.12 -1.97
C CYS A 162 -3.26 -11.09 -3.50
N THR A 163 -2.17 -10.80 -4.23
CA THR A 163 -2.17 -10.89 -5.70
C THR A 163 -2.34 -12.33 -6.18
N GLY A 164 -1.80 -13.31 -5.43
CA GLY A 164 -1.92 -14.73 -5.76
C GLY A 164 -1.13 -15.17 -7.01
N ALA A 165 -0.98 -16.49 -7.17
CA ALA A 165 -0.14 -17.06 -8.22
C ALA A 165 -0.63 -16.69 -9.64
N MET A 166 -1.94 -16.71 -9.88
CA MET A 166 -2.50 -16.33 -11.18
C MET A 166 -2.32 -14.84 -11.48
N GLY A 167 -2.51 -13.97 -10.48
CA GLY A 167 -2.26 -12.53 -10.62
C GLY A 167 -0.79 -12.24 -10.91
N LEU A 168 0.13 -12.86 -10.19
CA LEU A 168 1.57 -12.74 -10.43
C LEU A 168 1.96 -13.19 -11.85
N LYS A 169 1.40 -14.31 -12.34
CA LYS A 169 1.60 -14.76 -13.73
C LYS A 169 1.07 -13.75 -14.75
N ALA A 170 -0.11 -13.17 -14.50
CA ALA A 170 -0.69 -12.16 -15.39
C ALA A 170 0.15 -10.87 -15.42
N VAL A 171 0.61 -10.41 -14.26
CA VAL A 171 1.53 -9.27 -14.14
C VAL A 171 2.83 -9.54 -14.91
N GLN A 172 3.44 -10.71 -14.70
CA GLN A 172 4.66 -11.11 -15.42
C GLN A 172 4.46 -11.15 -16.93
N LYS A 173 3.33 -11.67 -17.39
CA LYS A 173 2.99 -11.74 -18.82
C LYS A 173 2.81 -10.37 -19.46
N SER A 174 2.20 -9.42 -18.75
CA SER A 174 1.88 -8.08 -19.28
C SER A 174 3.05 -7.10 -19.17
N TYR A 175 3.82 -7.14 -18.08
CA TYR A 175 4.90 -6.19 -17.81
C TYR A 175 6.30 -6.74 -18.14
N GLY A 176 6.46 -8.05 -18.34
CA GLY A 176 7.75 -8.66 -18.69
C GLY A 176 8.85 -8.28 -17.68
N ARG A 177 9.96 -7.74 -18.17
CA ARG A 177 11.10 -7.27 -17.34
C ARG A 177 10.74 -6.14 -16.37
N ASN A 178 9.62 -5.46 -16.60
CA ASN A 178 9.12 -4.39 -15.72
C ASN A 178 8.18 -4.91 -14.63
N SER A 179 8.10 -6.23 -14.42
CA SER A 179 7.45 -6.82 -13.25
C SER A 179 8.46 -7.39 -12.28
N GLN A 180 8.07 -7.45 -11.00
CA GLN A 180 8.86 -8.12 -9.97
C GLN A 180 7.94 -8.69 -8.89
N MET A 181 8.11 -9.96 -8.53
CA MET A 181 7.47 -10.50 -7.33
C MET A 181 8.25 -10.04 -6.09
N ILE A 182 7.56 -9.42 -5.13
CA ILE A 182 8.18 -9.05 -3.85
C ILE A 182 8.11 -10.25 -2.90
N LYS A 183 9.26 -10.66 -2.37
CA LYS A 183 9.40 -11.72 -1.37
C LYS A 183 9.94 -11.17 -0.06
N ALA A 184 9.72 -11.89 1.05
CA ALA A 184 10.38 -11.56 2.31
C ALA A 184 11.91 -11.48 2.11
N GLY A 185 12.52 -10.42 2.65
CA GLY A 185 13.95 -10.14 2.50
C GLY A 185 14.37 -9.45 1.19
N SER A 186 13.44 -9.18 0.27
CA SER A 186 13.74 -8.40 -0.94
C SER A 186 14.17 -6.97 -0.58
N LYS A 187 15.23 -6.49 -1.24
CA LYS A 187 15.62 -5.08 -1.28
C LYS A 187 15.37 -4.55 -2.69
N ILE A 188 14.65 -3.45 -2.80
CA ILE A 188 14.26 -2.88 -4.09
C ILE A 188 14.89 -1.50 -4.19
N ALA A 189 15.82 -1.34 -5.12
CA ALA A 189 16.32 -0.04 -5.54
C ALA A 189 15.48 0.44 -6.73
N LEU A 190 15.02 1.68 -6.67
CA LEU A 190 14.30 2.34 -7.76
C LEU A 190 15.12 3.56 -8.18
N ASN A 191 15.47 3.61 -9.45
CA ASN A 191 16.10 4.79 -10.05
C ASN A 191 14.99 5.78 -10.38
N LEU A 192 14.66 6.62 -9.41
CA LEU A 192 13.69 7.70 -9.55
C LEU A 192 14.44 8.91 -10.11
N ILE A 193 14.37 9.09 -11.43
CA ILE A 193 14.97 10.22 -12.16
C ILE A 193 14.16 11.48 -11.85
#